data_AF-A0A0N1GK18-F1
#
_entry.id   AF-A0A0N1GK18-F1
#
_cell.length_a   1.000
_cell.length_b   1.000
_cell.length_c   1.000
_cell.angle_alpha   90.00
_cell.angle_beta   90.00
_cell.angle_gamma   90.00
#
_symmetry.space_group_name_H-M   'P 1'
#
loop_
_entity.id
_entity.type
_entity.pdbx_description
1 polymer ?
#
loop_
_entity_poly.entity_id
_entity_poly.type
_entity_poly.pdbx_seq_one_letter_code
_entity_poly.pdbx_strand_id
1 'polypeptide(L)'
;MTAEWYVLIEEDTLTTESPDGVDVTLHRWMLVGMHHIGQDQAEAVAAAEDAALHYIPGVLARRARPGDEPARQSSSLKTVRE
;
A
#
# COMPACT_ATOMS: atom_id res chain seq x y z
N MET A 1 -19.26 2.41 -22.69
CA MET A 1 -18.74 1.73 -21.49
C MET A 1 -18.40 2.81 -20.49
N THR A 2 -18.99 2.79 -19.30
CA THR A 2 -18.51 3.64 -18.22
C THR A 2 -17.31 2.93 -17.58
N ALA A 3 -16.22 3.66 -17.36
CA ALA A 3 -15.06 3.13 -16.66
C ALA A 3 -15.37 3.17 -15.16
N GLU A 4 -15.15 2.07 -14.46
CA GLU A 4 -15.22 2.00 -13.00
C GLU A 4 -13.79 2.01 -12.45
N TRP A 5 -13.56 2.84 -11.44
CA TRP A 5 -12.25 3.03 -10.82
C TRP A 5 -12.18 2.39 -9.44
N TYR A 6 -10.99 1.89 -9.15
CA TYR A 6 -10.63 1.27 -7.88
C TYR A 6 -9.24 1.74 -7.47
N VAL A 7 -9.03 1.90 -6.17
CA VAL A 7 -7.70 2.01 -5.58
C VAL A 7 -7.34 0.65 -4.98
N LEU A 8 -6.20 0.11 -5.41
CA LEU A 8 -5.64 -1.15 -4.93
C LEU A 8 -4.40 -0.87 -4.09
N ILE A 9 -4.32 -1.51 -2.93
CA ILE A 9 -3.18 -1.38 -2.03
C ILE A 9 -2.51 -2.73 -1.91
N GLU A 10 -1.26 -2.79 -2.34
CA GLU A 10 -0.42 -3.98 -2.24
C GLU A 10 0.70 -3.75 -1.23
N GLU A 11 0.96 -4.75 -0.41
CA GLU A 11 2.07 -4.77 0.54
C GLU A 11 3.06 -5.85 0.19
N ASP A 12 4.35 -5.56 0.33
CA ASP A 12 5.37 -6.59 0.49
C ASP A 12 5.29 -7.15 1.92
N THR A 13 4.87 -8.39 2.03
CA THR A 13 4.71 -9.11 3.29
C THR A 13 5.83 -10.12 3.46
N LEU A 14 6.37 -10.20 4.67
CA LEU A 14 7.37 -11.20 5.05
C LEU A 14 6.69 -12.37 5.72
N THR A 15 6.82 -13.56 5.15
CA THR A 15 6.35 -14.82 5.75
C THR A 15 7.54 -15.74 5.94
N THR A 16 7.71 -16.26 7.15
CA THR A 16 8.69 -17.33 7.41
C THR A 16 7.96 -18.66 7.38
N GLU A 17 8.45 -19.56 6.54
CA GLU A 17 7.97 -20.94 6.41
C GLU A 17 9.13 -21.89 6.70
N SER A 18 8.83 -23.11 7.14
CA SER A 18 9.85 -24.12 7.46
C SER A 18 9.67 -25.40 6.62
N PRO A 19 9.74 -25.34 5.28
CA PRO A 19 9.67 -26.53 4.44
C PRO A 19 10.85 -27.46 4.77
N ASP A 20 10.54 -28.73 5.01
CA ASP A 20 11.52 -29.79 5.34
C ASP A 20 12.46 -29.44 6.51
N GLY A 21 11.99 -28.61 7.45
CA GLY A 21 12.74 -28.21 8.64
C GLY A 21 13.81 -27.13 8.40
N VAL A 22 13.83 -26.50 7.23
CA VAL A 22 14.70 -25.35 6.93
C VAL A 22 13.86 -24.08 6.93
N ASP A 23 14.24 -23.10 7.76
CA ASP A 23 13.55 -21.81 7.79
C ASP A 23 13.89 -20.99 6.54
N VAL A 24 12.85 -20.60 5.81
CA VAL A 24 12.92 -19.75 4.62
C VAL A 24 12.03 -18.52 4.84
N THR A 25 12.60 -17.34 4.61
CA THR A 25 11.86 -16.08 4.64
C THR A 25 11.48 -15.70 3.21
N LEU A 26 10.18 -15.56 2.97
CA LEU A 26 9.59 -15.23 1.68
C LEU A 26 9.08 -13.79 1.69
N HIS A 27 9.47 -13.04 0.67
CA HIS A 27 8.86 -11.75 0.32
C HIS A 27 7.70 -12.02 -0.61
N ARG A 28 6.50 -11.56 -0.24
CA ARG A 28 5.28 -11.78 -1.00
C ARG A 28 4.50 -10.48 -1.13
N TRP A 29 4.33 -10.05 -2.37
CA TRP A 29 3.37 -9.01 -2.71
C TRP A 29 1.95 -9.55 -2.52
N MET A 30 1.19 -8.89 -1.67
CA MET A 30 -0.20 -9.23 -1.37
C MET A 30 -1.10 -8.02 -1.53
N LEU A 31 -2.22 -8.19 -2.21
CA LEU A 31 -3.31 -7.22 -2.19
C LEU A 31 -3.94 -7.23 -0.79
N VAL A 32 -3.84 -6.11 -0.09
CA VAL A 32 -4.31 -5.94 1.30
C VAL A 32 -5.46 -4.94 1.43
N GLY A 33 -5.68 -4.13 0.40
CA GLY A 33 -6.79 -3.18 0.34
C GLY A 33 -7.34 -3.04 -1.07
N MET A 34 -8.67 -2.92 -1.16
CA MET A 34 -9.37 -2.62 -2.41
C MET A 34 -10.52 -1.67 -2.09
N HIS A 35 -10.50 -0.49 -2.70
CA HIS A 35 -11.50 0.56 -2.51
C HIS A 35 -12.16 0.87 -3.84
N HIS A 36 -13.47 0.68 -3.93
CA HIS A 36 -14.27 1.11 -5.08
C HIS A 36 -14.54 2.61 -4.98
N ILE A 37 -14.34 3.32 -6.10
CA ILE A 37 -14.55 4.77 -6.18
C ILE A 37 -15.79 5.10 -7.02
N GLY A 38 -15.94 4.45 -8.18
CA GLY A 38 -17.02 4.75 -9.12
C GLY A 38 -16.47 5.25 -10.45
N GLN A 39 -17.21 6.12 -11.13
CA GLN A 39 -16.92 6.47 -12.53
C GLN A 39 -16.11 7.76 -12.70
N ASP A 40 -15.93 8.54 -11.63
CA ASP A 40 -15.20 9.80 -11.67
C ASP A 40 -13.69 9.57 -11.56
N GLN A 41 -12.97 9.94 -12.62
CA GLN A 41 -11.51 9.83 -12.66
C GLN A 41 -10.82 10.81 -11.71
N ALA A 42 -11.35 12.02 -11.52
CA ALA A 42 -10.74 13.02 -10.65
C ALA A 42 -10.82 12.57 -9.18
N GLU A 43 -11.96 11.98 -8.80
CA GLU A 43 -12.14 11.35 -7.50
C GLU A 43 -11.18 10.16 -7.32
N ALA A 44 -11.02 9.32 -8.35
CA ALA A 44 -10.11 8.19 -8.30
C ALA A 44 -8.64 8.61 -8.11
N VAL A 45 -8.20 9.67 -8.78
CA VAL A 45 -6.83 10.21 -8.60
C VAL A 45 -6.66 10.76 -7.19
N ALA A 46 -7.60 11.55 -6.69
CA ALA A 46 -7.53 12.10 -5.33
C ALA A 46 -7.52 10.99 -4.26
N ALA A 47 -8.33 9.95 -4.42
CA ALA A 47 -8.35 8.80 -3.52
C ALA A 47 -7.04 8.00 -3.56
N ALA A 48 -6.43 7.86 -4.74
CA ALA A 48 -5.14 7.19 -4.87
C ALA A 48 -4.01 7.99 -4.21
N GLU A 49 -4.00 9.32 -4.38
CA GLU A 49 -3.03 10.21 -3.72
C GLU A 49 -3.18 10.19 -2.20
N ASP A 50 -4.43 10.25 -1.70
CA ASP A 50 -4.73 10.16 -0.28
C ASP A 50 -4.26 8.83 0.31
N ALA A 51 -4.56 7.71 -0.36
CA ALA A 51 -4.09 6.40 0.05
C ALA A 51 -2.56 6.31 0.06
N ALA A 52 -1.87 6.87 -0.95
CA ALA A 52 -0.41 6.87 -1.01
C ALA A 52 0.23 7.69 0.13
N LEU A 53 -0.44 8.74 0.60
CA LEU A 53 0.06 9.60 1.68
C LEU A 53 -0.24 9.05 3.07
N HIS A 54 -1.42 8.44 3.25
CA HIS A 54 -1.94 8.14 4.58
C HIS A 54 -2.00 6.64 4.90
N TYR A 55 -1.79 5.76 3.93
CA TYR A 55 -1.75 4.33 4.19
C TYR A 55 -0.53 3.96 5.03
N ILE A 56 -0.78 3.31 6.17
CA ILE A 56 0.27 2.78 7.05
C ILE A 56 0.33 1.27 6.86
N PRO A 57 1.42 0.73 6.29
CA PRO A 57 1.55 -0.71 6.10
C PRO A 57 1.37 -1.50 7.39
N GLY A 58 0.75 -2.68 7.33
CA GLY A 58 0.43 -3.51 8.49
C GLY A 58 1.66 -3.85 9.35
N VAL A 59 2.83 -4.05 8.73
CA VAL A 59 4.11 -4.25 9.43
C VAL A 59 4.49 -3.05 10.30
N LEU A 60 4.24 -1.83 9.83
CA LEU A 60 4.50 -0.60 10.57
C LEU A 60 3.38 -0.33 11.59
N ALA A 61 2.12 -0.56 11.23
CA ALA A 61 0.98 -0.37 12.11
C ALA A 61 1.08 -1.20 13.40
N ARG A 62 1.60 -2.43 13.33
CA ARG A 62 1.85 -3.28 14.52
C ARG A 62 2.90 -2.72 15.47
N ARG A 63 3.78 -1.84 14.99
CA ARG A 63 4.89 -1.25 15.76
C ARG A 63 4.60 0.18 16.18
N ALA A 64 3.60 0.82 15.58
CA ALA A 64 3.18 2.18 15.87
C ALA A 64 2.62 2.28 17.29
N ARG A 65 3.06 3.30 18.02
CA ARG A 65 2.51 3.70 19.32
C ARG A 65 1.44 4.77 19.12
N PRO A 66 0.51 4.94 20.08
CA PRO A 66 -0.41 6.05 20.05
C PRO A 66 0.35 7.39 19.95
N GLY A 67 0.05 8.18 18.91
CA GLY A 67 0.71 9.46 18.64
C GLY A 67 1.89 9.40 17.65
N ASP A 68 2.25 8.23 17.14
CA ASP A 68 3.21 8.13 16.03
C ASP A 68 2.58 8.64 14.73
N GLU A 69 3.25 9.57 14.06
CA GLU A 69 2.88 10.06 12.72
C GLU A 69 3.82 9.49 11.65
N PRO A 70 3.33 9.20 10.43
CA PRO A 70 4.19 8.80 9.32
C PRO A 70 5.26 9.85 9.05
N ALA A 71 6.53 9.43 9.02
CA ALA A 71 7.66 10.35 8.86
C ALA A 71 7.71 11.11 7.51
N ARG A 72 6.84 10.78 6.55
CA ARG A 72 6.92 11.30 5.17
C ARG A 72 5.93 12.44 4.92
N GLN A 73 6.33 13.65 5.32
CA GLN A 73 5.95 14.87 4.59
C GLN A 73 6.95 15.23 3.47
N SER A 74 8.01 14.44 3.25
CA SER A 74 8.95 14.68 2.14
C SER A 74 8.48 13.97 0.88
N SER A 75 7.68 14.67 0.09
CA SER A 75 7.47 14.35 -1.31
C SER A 75 8.82 14.42 -2.04
N SER A 76 9.29 13.27 -2.49
CA SER A 76 10.14 13.20 -3.67
C SER A 76 9.54 12.13 -4.56
N LEU A 77 8.41 12.48 -5.17
CA LEU A 77 7.99 11.89 -6.44
C LEU A 77 9.13 12.18 -7.42
N LYS A 78 10.09 11.25 -7.54
CA LYS A 78 10.96 11.22 -8.69
C LYS A 78 10.07 10.78 -9.86
N THR A 79 9.55 11.76 -10.58
CA THR A 79 9.04 11.57 -11.94
C THR A 79 10.15 10.93 -12.74
N VAL A 80 10.06 9.62 -12.97
CA VAL A 80 10.82 8.95 -14.01
C VAL A 80 10.19 9.41 -15.32
N ARG A 81 10.85 10.35 -16.00
CA ARG A 81 10.62 10.59 -17.42
C ARG A 81 11.38 9.52 -18.19
N GLU A 82 10.67 8.81 -19.06
CA GLU A 82 11.26 8.05 -20.17
C GLU A 82 11.96 8.97 -21.16
#